data_AF-A0A522QAN6-F1
#
_entry.id   AF-A0A522QAN6-F1
#
_cell.length_a   1.000
_cell.length_b   1.000
_cell.length_c   1.000
_cell.angle_alpha   90.00
_cell.angle_beta   90.00
_cell.angle_gamma   90.00
#
_symmetry.space_group_name_H-M   'P 1'
#
loop_
_entity.id
_entity.type
_entity.pdbx_description
1 polymer ?
#
loop_
_entity_poly.entity_id
_entity_poly.type
_entity_poly.pdbx_seq_one_letter_code
_entity_poly.pdbx_strand_id
1 'polypeptide(L)' 'MDESLLVPLREARGSLGPIGRLIVLAPPHPAIGIGELRVLRVDPADAEGRPTVIVSYEGYERLA' A
#
# COMPACT_ATOMS: atom_id res chain seq x y z
N MET A 1 1.64 2.37 -17.94
CA MET A 1 0.68 2.48 -16.82
C MET A 1 0.57 1.10 -16.22
N ASP A 2 0.86 0.97 -14.92
CA ASP A 2 0.98 -0.31 -14.19
C ASP A 2 -0.33 -1.12 -14.23
N GLU A 3 -0.33 -2.24 -14.96
CA GLU A 3 -1.47 -3.15 -15.12
C GLU A 3 -1.71 -4.08 -13.91
N SER A 4 -0.99 -3.92 -12.79
CA SER A 4 -1.00 -4.90 -11.69
C SER A 4 -1.21 -4.33 -10.29
N LEU A 5 -1.74 -3.10 -10.15
CA LEU A 5 -2.17 -2.64 -8.84
C LEU A 5 -3.37 -3.47 -8.39
N LEU A 6 -3.15 -4.26 -7.34
CA LEU A 6 -4.16 -5.04 -6.64
C LEU A 6 -5.34 -4.13 -6.23
N VAL A 7 -6.57 -4.63 -6.29
CA VAL A 7 -7.80 -3.82 -6.10
C VAL A 7 -7.74 -2.92 -4.84
N PRO A 8 -7.33 -3.42 -3.65
CA PRO A 8 -7.23 -2.58 -2.45
C PRO A 8 -6.27 -1.40 -2.60
N LEU A 9 -5.16 -1.60 -3.34
CA LEU A 9 -4.16 -0.56 -3.56
C LEU A 9 -4.66 0.53 -4.51
N ARG A 10 -5.47 0.14 -5.49
CA ARG A 10 -6.13 1.08 -6.41
C ARG A 10 -7.13 1.95 -5.66
N GLU A 11 -7.93 1.35 -4.78
CA GLU A 11 -8.92 2.06 -3.96
C GLU A 11 -8.25 2.99 -2.95
N ALA A 12 -7.26 2.50 -2.21
CA ALA A 12 -6.51 3.30 -1.23
C ALA A 12 -5.86 4.53 -1.88
N ARG A 13 -5.32 4.40 -3.09
CA ARG A 13 -4.71 5.52 -3.82
C ARG A 13 -5.74 6.58 -4.23
N GLY A 14 -6.98 6.18 -4.51
CA GLY A 14 -8.07 7.12 -4.79
C GLY A 14 -8.55 7.87 -3.53
N SER A 15 -8.49 7.24 -2.36
CA SER A 15 -8.97 7.82 -1.10
C SER A 15 -7.92 8.65 -0.33
N LEU A 16 -6.63 8.42 -0.55
CA LEU A 16 -5.55 8.98 0.29
C LEU A 16 -5.23 10.46 0.04
N GLY A 17 -5.94 11.16 -0.87
CA GLY A 17 -5.63 12.55 -1.20
C GLY A 17 -4.25 12.72 -1.85
N PRO A 18 -3.69 13.93 -1.90
CA PRO A 18 -2.39 14.17 -2.54
C PRO A 18 -1.25 13.61 -1.68
N ILE A 19 -0.85 12.38 -1.95
CA ILE A 19 0.35 11.74 -1.38
C ILE A 19 1.53 11.86 -2.34
N GLY A 20 2.73 12.04 -1.78
CA GLY A 20 3.96 12.14 -2.56
C GLY A 20 4.40 10.74 -2.98
N ARG A 21 4.41 9.82 -2.01
CA ARG A 21 4.79 8.43 -2.22
C ARG A 21 3.92 7.46 -1.41
N LEU A 22 3.58 6.34 -2.04
CA LEU A 22 2.96 5.18 -1.38
C LEU A 22 3.95 4.01 -1.44
N ILE A 23 4.41 3.53 -0.29
CA ILE A 23 5.29 2.36 -0.18
C ILE A 23 4.45 1.19 0.31
N VAL A 24 4.35 0.15 -0.50
CA VAL A 24 3.62 -1.07 -0.16
C VAL A 24 4.63 -2.15 0.18
N LEU A 25 4.63 -2.61 1.43
CA LEU A 25 5.47 -3.71 1.86
C LEU A 25 4.86 -5.03 1.37
N ALA A 26 5.66 -5.80 0.64
CA ALA A 26 5.28 -7.14 0.23
C ALA A 26 5.16 -8.07 1.44
N PRO A 27 4.25 -9.05 1.42
CA PRO A 27 4.24 -10.12 2.41
C PRO A 27 5.60 -10.84 2.46
N PRO A 28 6.07 -11.31 3.63
CA PRO A 28 7.32 -12.05 3.76
C PRO A 28 7.32 -13.42 3.07
N HIS A 29 6.16 -13.90 2.61
CA HIS A 29 6.00 -15.17 1.89
C HIS A 29 5.15 -14.96 0.64
N PRO A 30 5.33 -15.79 -0.41
CA PRO A 30 4.40 -15.79 -1.54
C PRO A 30 2.96 -16.02 -1.05
N ALA A 31 2.01 -15.25 -1.56
CA ALA A 31 0.60 -15.31 -1.16
C ALA A 31 -0.31 -15.55 -2.37
N ILE A 32 -1.31 -16.43 -2.23
CA ILE A 32 -2.37 -16.64 -3.24
C ILE A 32 -3.45 -15.55 -3.14
N GLY A 33 -3.65 -15.03 -1.92
CA GLY A 33 -4.65 -14.02 -1.62
C GLY A 33 -4.07 -12.94 -0.73
N ILE A 34 -4.56 -11.73 -0.93
CA ILE A 34 -4.23 -10.53 -0.16
C ILE A 34 -5.50 -10.12 0.57
N GLY A 35 -5.41 -9.99 1.89
CA GLY A 35 -6.50 -9.47 2.70
C GLY A 35 -6.60 -7.94 2.57
N GLU A 36 -6.54 -7.24 3.70
CA GLU A 36 -6.70 -5.79 3.76
C GLU A 36 -5.37 -5.05 3.66
N LEU A 37 -5.40 -3.80 3.21
CA LEU A 37 -4.28 -2.87 3.34
C LEU A 37 -4.37 -2.11 4.67
N ARG A 38 -3.28 -2.13 5.44
CA ARG A 38 -3.14 -1.38 6.68
C ARG A 38 -2.05 -0.34 6.54
N VAL A 39 -2.32 0.86 7.06
CA VAL A 39 -1.30 1.90 7.22
C VAL A 39 -0.41 1.55 8.41
N LEU A 40 0.89 1.45 8.17
CA LEU A 40 1.89 1.20 9.22
C LEU A 40 2.48 2.50 9.72
N ARG A 41 2.77 3.43 8.82
CA ARG A 41 3.45 4.68 9.11
C ARG A 41 3.09 5.75 8.09
N VAL A 42 2.99 6.98 8.58
CA VAL A 42 2.91 8.18 7.73
C VAL A 42 4.12 9.02 8.08
N ASP A 43 4.98 9.21 7.09
CA ASP A 43 6.13 10.10 7.20
C ASP A 43 5.74 11.54 6.89
N PRO A 44 6.47 12.51 7.46
CA PRO A 44 6.24 13.92 7.20
C PRO A 44 6.23 14.25 5.70
N ALA A 45 5.52 15.32 5.37
CA ALA A 45 5.42 15.82 4.02
C ALA A 45 6.77 16.23 3.42
N ASP A 46 6.93 15.99 2.11
CA ASP A 46 8.02 16.54 1.30
C ASP A 46 7.91 18.08 1.15
N ALA A 47 8.81 18.68 0.37
CA ALA A 47 8.85 20.12 0.13
C ALA A 47 7.56 20.65 -0.53
N GLU A 48 6.82 19.78 -1.22
CA GLU A 48 5.55 20.04 -1.88
C GLU A 48 4.33 19.81 -0.96
N GLY A 49 4.55 19.51 0.32
CA GLY A 49 3.48 19.30 1.30
C GLY A 49 2.83 17.91 1.20
N ARG A 50 3.45 16.95 0.52
CA ARG A 50 2.86 15.63 0.25
C ARG A 50 3.49 14.56 1.15
N PRO A 51 2.70 13.85 1.97
CA PRO A 51 3.23 12.83 2.87
C PRO A 51 3.67 11.57 2.11
N THR A 52 4.57 10.81 2.74
CA THR A 52 4.86 9.43 2.36
C THR A 52 4.08 8.48 3.24
N VAL A 53 3.32 7.57 2.65
CA VAL A 53 2.51 6.58 3.37
C VAL A 53 3.11 5.19 3.17
N ILE A 54 3.37 4.48 4.26
CA ILE A 54 3.86 3.10 4.25
C ILE A 54 2.71 2.19 4.67
N VAL A 55 2.36 1.23 3.82
CA VAL A 55 1.27 0.28 4.03
C VAL A 55 1.78 -1.16 3.91
N SER A 56 1.08 -2.10 4.54
CA SER A 56 1.29 -3.54 4.35
C SER A 56 -0.02 -4.26 4.13
N TYR A 57 0.04 -5.40 3.45
CA TYR A 57 -1.07 -6.34 3.41
C TYR A 57 -1.15 -7.12 4.73
N GLU A 58 -2.34 -7.16 5.32
CA GLU A 58 -2.68 -7.99 6.49
C GLU A 58 -3.63 -9.12 6.06
N GLY A 59 -3.60 -10.25 6.76
CA GLY A 59 -4.51 -11.37 6.50
C GLY A 59 -4.28 -12.09 5.16
N TYR A 60 -3.05 -12.05 4.63
CA TYR A 60 -2.72 -12.76 3.38
C TYR A 60 -2.63 -14.28 3.58
N GLU A 61 -3.14 -15.02 2.61
CA GLU A 61 -3.08 -16.49 2.59
C GLU A 61 -1.79 -16.95 1.93
N ARG A 62 -0.99 -17.73 2.66
CA ARG A 62 0.32 -18.20 2.19
C ARG A 62 0.18 -19.29 1.13
N LEU A 63 1.04 -19.22 0.12
CA LEU A 63 1.40 -20.39 -0.69
C LEU A 63 2.33 -21.26 0.16
N ALA A 64 1.83 -22.42 0.57
CA ALA A 64 2.64 -23.46 1.21
C ALA A 64 3.72 -23.98 0.26
#